data_AF-A0A292QLW1-F1
#
_entry.id   AF-A0A292QLW1-F1
#
_cell.length_a   1.000
_cell.length_b   1.000
_cell.length_c   1.000
_cell.angle_alpha   90.00
_cell.angle_beta   90.00
_cell.angle_gamma   90.00
#
_symmetry.space_group_name_H-M   'P 1'
#
loop_
_entity.id
_entity.type
_entity.pdbx_description
1 polymer ?
#
loop_
_entity_poly.entity_id
_entity_poly.type
_entity_poly.pdbx_seq_one_letter_code
_entity_poly.pdbx_strand_id
1 'polypeptide(L)'
;MSDDKVVSLGAKKKQLSEESHNHNEESQNNELVYCSFCGRPNTQVIKMIQGPGVNICSECTMIAVQYLILQDRMPSAEAQQILDAFWGKAR
;
A
#
# COMPACT_ATOMS: atom_id res chain seq x y z
N MET A 1 -18.02 -2.73 -10.29
CA MET A 1 -16.56 -2.71 -10.50
C MET A 1 -15.96 -3.19 -9.20
N SER A 2 -15.17 -4.26 -9.21
CA SER A 2 -14.56 -4.76 -7.97
C SER A 2 -13.52 -3.75 -7.51
N ASP A 3 -13.78 -3.07 -6.40
CA ASP A 3 -12.86 -2.09 -5.82
C ASP A 3 -11.69 -2.82 -5.17
N ASP A 4 -10.72 -3.22 -5.99
CA ASP A 4 -9.50 -3.87 -5.51
C ASP A 4 -8.75 -2.92 -4.57
N LYS A 5 -8.85 -3.17 -3.26
CA LYS A 5 -8.22 -2.36 -2.22
C LYS A 5 -6.72 -2.62 -2.11
N VAL A 6 -6.22 -3.75 -2.61
CA VAL A 6 -4.82 -4.17 -2.50
C VAL A 6 -4.20 -4.22 -3.90
N VAL A 7 -3.04 -3.60 -4.06
CA VAL A 7 -2.22 -3.65 -5.28
C VAL A 7 -0.92 -4.37 -4.96
N SER A 8 -0.65 -5.51 -5.59
CA SER A 8 0.56 -6.29 -5.34
C SER A 8 1.66 -5.96 -6.37
N LEU A 9 2.86 -5.62 -5.88
CA LEU A 9 4.03 -5.27 -6.67
C LEU A 9 5.12 -6.34 -6.51
N GLY A 10 5.84 -6.64 -7.59
CA GLY A 10 7.07 -7.45 -7.50
C GLY A 10 6.87 -8.93 -7.20
N ALA A 11 5.66 -9.47 -7.36
CA ALA A 11 5.41 -10.90 -7.25
C ALA A 11 6.16 -11.66 -8.36
N LYS A 12 7.36 -12.19 -8.05
CA LYS A 12 7.91 -13.30 -8.81
C LYS A 12 6.97 -14.47 -8.59
N LYS A 13 6.32 -14.92 -9.67
CA LYS A 13 5.50 -16.13 -9.71
C LYS A 13 6.38 -17.32 -9.29
N LYS A 14 6.44 -17.64 -7.99
CA LYS A 14 7.09 -18.83 -7.47
C LYS A 14 6.00 -19.67 -6.82
N GLN A 15 5.65 -20.75 -7.51
CA GLN A 15 4.87 -21.83 -6.93
C GLN A 15 5.65 -22.40 -5.74
N LEU A 16 4.95 -22.60 -4.60
CA LEU A 16 5.23 -23.51 -3.48
C LEU A 16 6.42 -23.12 -2.55
N SER A 17 6.39 -23.24 -1.22
CA SER A 17 5.38 -23.69 -0.24
C SER A 17 5.89 -23.43 1.22
N GLU A 18 4.95 -23.50 2.20
CA GLU A 18 5.09 -23.81 3.64
C GLU A 18 5.61 -22.71 4.62
N GLU A 19 4.93 -22.33 5.72
CA GLU A 19 4.12 -23.14 6.65
C GLU A 19 2.75 -22.52 7.05
N SER A 20 1.73 -23.37 7.01
CA SER A 20 0.64 -23.59 7.99
C SER A 20 -0.24 -22.43 8.50
N HIS A 21 -1.42 -22.28 7.88
CA HIS A 21 -2.69 -22.32 8.63
C HIS A 21 -3.79 -22.99 7.81
N ASN A 22 -4.47 -23.90 8.47
CA ASN A 22 -5.44 -24.85 7.95
C ASN A 22 -6.86 -24.27 8.14
N HIS A 23 -7.60 -24.02 7.07
CA HIS A 23 -9.01 -24.42 6.89
C HIS A 23 -9.65 -23.82 5.63
N ASN A 24 -10.18 -24.74 4.83
CA ASN A 24 -11.42 -24.71 4.06
C ASN A 24 -11.60 -23.72 2.88
N GLU A 25 -11.70 -24.38 1.73
CA GLU A 25 -12.50 -24.12 0.55
C GLU A 25 -13.52 -22.97 0.58
N GLU A 26 -13.54 -22.27 -0.57
CA GLU A 26 -14.65 -21.49 -1.13
C GLU A 26 -15.13 -20.26 -0.35
N SER A 27 -14.53 -19.12 -0.68
CA SER A 27 -15.25 -17.90 -1.08
C SER A 27 -14.23 -16.88 -1.60
N GLN A 28 -14.67 -16.00 -2.49
CA GLN A 28 -13.90 -14.86 -3.02
C GLN A 28 -13.53 -13.85 -1.93
N ASN A 29 -12.70 -14.27 -0.97
CA ASN A 29 -12.30 -13.49 0.19
C ASN A 29 -10.92 -12.88 -0.08
N ASN A 30 -10.94 -11.59 -0.39
CA ASN A 30 -9.81 -10.68 -0.34
C ASN A 30 -8.96 -10.99 0.93
N GLU A 31 -7.79 -11.63 0.76
CA GLU A 31 -6.93 -12.01 1.89
C GLU A 31 -6.71 -10.81 2.82
N LEU A 32 -6.83 -11.04 4.13
CA LEU A 32 -6.56 -10.01 5.12
C LEU A 32 -5.06 -9.73 5.15
N VAL A 33 -4.66 -8.60 4.58
CA VAL A 33 -3.29 -8.11 4.59
C VAL A 33 -3.16 -6.94 5.56
N TYR A 34 -2.07 -6.89 6.31
CA TYR A 34 -1.83 -5.87 7.32
C TYR A 34 -0.71 -4.92 6.87
N CYS A 35 -0.90 -3.62 7.11
CA CYS A 35 0.15 -2.62 6.93
C CYS A 35 1.29 -2.89 7.92
N SER A 36 2.52 -3.03 7.41
CA SER A 36 3.72 -3.26 8.22
C SER A 36 4.11 -2.07 9.10
N PHE A 37 3.55 -0.89 8.85
CA PHE A 37 3.86 0.34 9.58
C PHE A 37 2.86 0.64 10.71
N CYS A 38 1.56 0.62 10.43
CA CYS A 38 0.53 0.96 11.42
C CYS A 38 -0.26 -0.25 11.95
N GLY A 39 -0.05 -1.46 11.41
CA GLY A 39 -0.73 -2.68 11.84
C GLY A 39 -2.21 -2.78 11.45
N ARG A 40 -2.77 -1.82 10.71
CA ARG A 40 -4.18 -1.86 10.27
C ARG A 40 -4.38 -2.83 9.09
N PRO A 41 -5.50 -3.58 9.05
CA PRO A 41 -5.83 -4.47 7.94
C PRO A 41 -6.30 -3.69 6.70
N ASN A 42 -6.23 -4.33 5.52
CA ASN A 42 -6.70 -3.80 4.23
C ASN A 42 -8.19 -3.39 4.22
N THR A 43 -9.00 -3.99 5.09
CA THR A 43 -10.42 -3.63 5.27
C THR A 43 -10.60 -2.26 5.90
N GLN A 44 -9.67 -1.80 6.75
CA GLN A 44 -9.72 -0.55 7.50
C GLN A 44 -8.96 0.61 6.83
N VAL A 45 -8.37 0.39 5.65
CA VAL A 45 -7.66 1.41 4.90
C VAL A 45 -8.27 1.59 3.51
N ILE A 46 -7.96 2.73 2.87
CA ILE A 46 -8.51 3.09 1.56
C ILE A 46 -7.86 2.23 0.46
N LYS A 47 -6.52 2.18 0.46
CA LYS A 47 -5.71 1.36 -0.44
C LYS A 47 -4.50 0.80 0.30
N MET A 48 -4.02 -0.34 -0.17
CA MET A 48 -2.82 -1.00 0.30
C MET A 48 -1.94 -1.43 -0.86
N ILE A 49 -0.64 -1.28 -0.69
CA ILE A 49 0.38 -1.80 -1.60
C ILE A 49 1.05 -2.97 -0.90
N GLN A 50 1.03 -4.14 -1.52
CA GLN A 50 1.70 -5.35 -1.06
C GLN A 50 2.97 -5.56 -1.87
N GLY A 51 4.12 -5.57 -1.21
CA GLY A 51 5.42 -5.87 -1.81
C GLY A 51 6.01 -7.17 -1.24
N PRO A 52 7.21 -7.58 -1.70
CA PRO A 52 7.91 -8.73 -1.16
C PRO A 52 8.28 -8.52 0.30
N GLY A 53 7.54 -9.16 1.22
CA GLY A 53 7.81 -9.13 2.67
C GLY A 53 7.38 -7.85 3.41
N VAL A 54 6.72 -6.90 2.73
CA VAL A 54 6.29 -5.64 3.34
C VAL A 54 5.03 -5.12 2.69
N ASN A 55 4.11 -4.56 3.49
CA ASN A 55 2.90 -3.92 2.99
C ASN A 55 2.77 -2.51 3.56
N ILE A 56 2.30 -1.56 2.76
CA ILE A 56 2.11 -0.17 3.18
C ILE A 56 0.71 0.32 2.78
N CYS A 57 0.00 0.94 3.72
CA CYS A 57 -1.30 1.56 3.45
C CYS A 57 -1.15 3.01 2.99
N SER A 58 -2.20 3.54 2.35
CA SER A 58 -2.25 4.91 1.82
C SER A 58 -1.87 5.99 2.85
N GLU A 59 -2.31 5.86 4.11
CA GLU A 59 -2.00 6.85 5.17
C GLU A 59 -0.52 6.85 5.55
N CYS A 60 0.08 5.66 5.70
CA CYS A 60 1.51 5.54 6.01
C CYS A 60 2.38 6.06 4.85
N THR A 61 1.96 5.85 3.60
CA THR A 61 2.63 6.43 2.43
C THR A 61 2.60 7.96 2.47
N MET A 62 1.47 8.56 2.84
CA MET A 62 1.36 10.03 2.94
C MET A 62 2.27 10.60 4.03
N ILE A 63 2.36 9.93 5.18
CA ILE A 63 3.30 10.30 6.25
C ILE A 63 4.74 10.20 5.71
N ALA A 64 5.10 9.09 5.05
CA ALA A 64 6.43 8.91 4.48
C ALA A 64 6.79 10.01 3.46
N VAL A 65 5.86 10.37 2.57
CA VAL A 65 6.02 11.49 1.63
C VAL A 65 6.23 12.81 2.37
N GLN A 66 5.43 13.09 3.40
CA GLN A 66 5.53 14.32 4.18
C GLN A 66 6.87 14.45 4.91
N TYR A 67 7.41 13.37 5.46
CA TYR A 67 8.71 13.40 6.15
C TYR A 67 9.88 13.39 5.15
N LEU A 68 9.88 12.47 4.17
CA LEU A 68 11.04 12.25 3.30
C LEU A 68 11.15 13.26 2.16
N ILE A 69 10.02 13.70 1.59
CA ILE A 69 10.04 14.54 0.38
C ILE A 69 9.93 16.02 0.74
N LEU A 70 9.09 16.35 1.72
CA LEU A 70 8.80 17.74 2.07
C LEU A 70 9.76 18.32 3.13
N GLN A 71 10.44 17.52 3.96
CA GLN A 71 11.42 18.05 4.94
C GLN A 71 12.85 18.14 4.38
N ASP A 72 13.26 17.25 3.47
CA ASP A 72 14.63 17.21 2.92
C ASP A 72 14.91 18.22 1.77
N ARG A 73 14.02 19.19 1.55
CA ARG A 73 14.19 20.34 0.62
C ARG A 73 14.50 20.05 -0.86
N MET A 74 14.40 18.81 -1.37
CA MET A 74 14.61 18.57 -2.81
C MET A 74 13.73 17.45 -3.41
N PRO A 75 12.41 17.66 -3.55
CA PRO A 75 11.69 17.03 -4.66
C PRO A 75 12.21 17.62 -5.98
N SER A 76 12.42 16.78 -7.00
CA SER A 76 12.62 17.28 -8.36
C SER A 76 11.41 18.13 -8.77
N ALA A 77 11.57 19.06 -9.72
CA ALA A 77 10.45 19.90 -10.18
C ALA A 77 9.24 19.05 -10.64
N GLU A 78 9.50 17.89 -11.24
CA GLU A 78 8.48 16.91 -11.65
C GLU A 78 7.78 16.26 -10.44
N ALA A 79 8.54 15.87 -9.41
CA ALA A 79 7.95 15.34 -8.18
C ALA A 79 7.09 16.40 -7.49
N GLN A 80 7.55 17.65 -7.42
CA GLN A 80 6.78 18.76 -6.85
C GLN A 80 5.48 19.01 -7.63
N GLN A 81 5.51 18.98 -8.97
CA GLN A 81 4.30 19.10 -9.79
C GLN A 81 3.27 18.00 -9.50
N ILE A 82 3.75 16.77 -9.30
CA ILE A 82 2.87 15.65 -8.93
C ILE A 82 2.26 15.90 -7.55
N LEU A 83 3.07 16.31 -6.57
CA LEU A 83 2.58 16.64 -5.23
C LEU A 83 1.55 17.79 -5.27
N ASP A 84 1.81 18.85 -6.02
CA ASP A 84 0.90 19.99 -6.18
C ASP A 84 -0.42 19.58 -6.86
N ALA A 85 -0.39 18.64 -7.79
CA ALA A 85 -1.60 18.10 -8.42
C ALA A 85 -2.45 17.27 -7.43
N PHE A 86 -1.82 16.56 -6.50
CA PHE A 86 -2.51 15.73 -5.50
C PHE A 86 -2.98 16.52 -4.26
N TRP A 87 -2.19 17.49 -3.79
CA TRP A 87 -2.45 18.25 -2.54
C TRP A 87 -2.80 19.73 -2.75
N GLY A 88 -2.57 20.30 -3.94
CA GLY A 88 -2.73 21.73 -4.23
C GLY A 88 -4.15 22.22 -4.51
N LYS A 89 -5.16 21.34 -4.55
CA LYS A 89 -6.58 21.74 -4.58
C LYS A 89 -7.23 21.65 -3.20
N ALA A 90 -6.65 22.38 -2.26
CA ALA A 90 -7.37 22.88 -1.10
C ALA A 90 -7.63 24.39 -1.30
N ARG A 91 -8.52 24.72 -2.23
CA ARG A 91 -9.16 26.03 -2.30
C ARG A 91 -10.56 25.90 -2.87
#